data_AF-A0A8T4ZDC9-F1
#
_entry.id   AF-A0A8T4ZDC9-F1
#
_cell.length_a   1.000
_cell.length_b   1.000
_cell.length_c   1.000
_cell.angle_alpha   90.00
_cell.angle_beta   90.00
_cell.angle_gamma   90.00
#
_symmetry.space_group_name_H-M   'P 1'
#
loop_
_entity.id
_entity.type
_entity.pdbx_description
1 polymer ?
#
loop_
_entity_poly.entity_id
_entity_poly.type
_entity_poly.pdbx_seq_one_letter_code
_entity_poly.pdbx_strand_id
1 'polypeptide(L)'
;MSQGGCELAGYRGVAYQALKAAQVSIGDVIRIVRAGEVYEGSLMPRSELGDDKHVVIKLASGYNIGVRVTSDCKIERIGVGSKPTYTHVVREVGGRNLPRVDVISTGGTIVSRVDYRTGAVEPALSASDLYNA
;
A
#
# COMPACT_ATOMS: atom_id res chain seq x y z
N MET A 1 6.10 18.59 -13.12
CA MET A 1 5.50 17.47 -13.86
C MET A 1 4.60 16.72 -12.90
N SER A 2 3.28 16.84 -13.08
CA SER A 2 2.27 16.22 -12.22
C SER A 2 2.42 14.70 -12.25
N GLN A 3 2.74 14.09 -11.11
CA GLN A 3 2.75 12.63 -10.99
C GLN A 3 1.32 12.13 -11.21
N GLY A 4 1.10 11.44 -12.32
CA GLY A 4 -0.15 10.72 -12.58
C GLY A 4 -0.31 9.65 -11.52
N GLY A 5 -1.30 9.81 -10.65
CA GLY A 5 -1.63 8.83 -9.63
C GLY A 5 -1.95 7.50 -10.31
N CYS A 6 -1.31 6.43 -9.87
CA CYS A 6 -1.68 5.07 -10.25
C CYS A 6 -3.07 4.78 -9.66
N GLU A 7 -4.14 5.14 -10.39
CA GLU A 7 -5.49 5.30 -9.80
C GLU A 7 -6.03 4.01 -9.15
N LEU A 8 -5.65 2.82 -9.64
CA LEU A 8 -6.07 1.53 -9.07
C LEU A 8 -5.01 0.44 -9.30
N ALA A 9 -3.84 0.56 -8.67
CA ALA A 9 -2.68 -0.29 -8.88
C ALA A 9 -3.00 -1.81 -8.85
N GLY A 10 -2.76 -2.48 -9.98
CA GLY A 10 -2.91 -3.93 -10.16
C GLY A 10 -4.34 -4.44 -10.34
N TYR A 11 -5.35 -3.57 -10.41
CA TYR A 11 -6.71 -3.96 -10.78
C TYR A 11 -6.91 -3.97 -12.29
N ARG A 12 -7.71 -4.93 -12.77
CA ARG A 12 -8.12 -5.08 -14.17
C ARG A 12 -9.55 -5.60 -14.27
N GLY A 13 -10.11 -5.59 -15.48
CA GLY A 13 -11.40 -6.21 -15.80
C GLY A 13 -12.56 -5.72 -14.94
N VAL A 14 -13.40 -6.64 -14.46
CA VAL A 14 -14.65 -6.34 -13.76
C VAL A 14 -14.41 -5.53 -12.47
N ALA A 15 -13.42 -5.94 -11.67
CA ALA A 15 -13.11 -5.25 -10.42
C ALA A 15 -12.63 -3.80 -10.67
N TYR A 16 -11.80 -3.58 -11.70
CA TYR A 16 -11.36 -2.23 -12.06
C TYR A 16 -12.53 -1.33 -12.46
N GLN A 17 -13.46 -1.82 -13.27
CA GLN A 17 -14.61 -1.03 -13.70
C GLN A 17 -15.53 -0.68 -12.53
N ALA A 18 -15.76 -1.61 -11.60
CA ALA A 18 -16.56 -1.36 -10.40
C ALA A 18 -15.93 -0.29 -9.49
N LEU A 19 -14.62 -0.36 -9.28
CA LEU A 19 -13.88 0.62 -8.48
C LEU A 19 -13.86 2.01 -9.17
N LYS A 20 -13.65 2.03 -10.49
CA LYS A 20 -13.67 3.27 -11.28
C LYS A 20 -15.05 3.95 -11.26
N ALA A 21 -16.12 3.17 -11.39
CA ALA A 21 -17.50 3.67 -11.30
C ALA A 21 -17.79 4.29 -9.92
N ALA A 22 -17.20 3.74 -8.86
CA ALA A 22 -17.32 4.25 -7.49
C ALA A 22 -16.38 5.44 -7.18
N GLN A 23 -15.52 5.86 -8.13
CA GLN A 23 -14.57 6.98 -7.99
C GLN A 23 -13.67 6.86 -6.74
N VAL A 24 -13.21 5.64 -6.44
CA VAL A 24 -12.35 5.35 -5.30
C VAL A 24 -10.88 5.24 -5.72
N SER A 25 -9.96 5.54 -4.81
CA SER A 25 -8.51 5.42 -5.01
C SER A 25 -7.89 4.47 -3.98
N ILE A 26 -6.73 3.89 -4.31
CA ILE A 26 -5.97 3.06 -3.35
C ILE A 26 -5.72 3.84 -2.05
N GLY A 27 -5.98 3.19 -0.92
CA GLY A 27 -5.89 3.75 0.42
C GLY A 27 -7.20 4.36 0.94
N ASP A 28 -8.17 4.67 0.07
CA ASP A 28 -9.48 5.16 0.50
C ASP A 28 -10.20 4.14 1.38
N VAL A 29 -10.96 4.63 2.35
CA VAL A 29 -11.85 3.77 3.15
C VAL A 29 -13.13 3.58 2.35
N ILE A 30 -13.43 2.33 2.02
CA ILE A 30 -14.59 1.96 1.20
C ILE A 30 -15.52 1.02 1.96
N ARG A 31 -16.79 1.09 1.62
CA ARG A 31 -17.84 0.15 2.03
C ARG A 31 -18.24 -0.67 0.81
N ILE A 32 -18.25 -2.00 0.95
CA ILE A 32 -18.73 -2.94 -0.05
C ILE A 32 -19.94 -3.67 0.55
N VAL A 33 -21.09 -3.54 -0.10
CA VAL A 33 -22.31 -4.29 0.26
C VAL A 33 -22.53 -5.38 -0.78
N ARG A 34 -22.65 -6.64 -0.34
CA ARG A 34 -22.86 -7.81 -1.21
C ARG A 34 -23.75 -8.82 -0.52
N ALA A 35 -24.80 -9.30 -1.19
CA ALA A 35 -25.70 -10.33 -0.65
C ALA A 35 -26.21 -10.08 0.79
N GLY A 36 -26.39 -8.80 1.18
CA GLY A 36 -26.81 -8.40 2.53
C GLY A 36 -25.68 -8.28 3.56
N GLU A 37 -24.45 -8.67 3.22
CA GLU A 37 -23.26 -8.45 4.06
C GLU A 37 -22.59 -7.12 3.74
N VAL A 38 -22.03 -6.48 4.77
CA VAL A 38 -21.34 -5.20 4.67
C VAL A 38 -19.88 -5.40 5.08
N TYR A 39 -18.98 -5.01 4.18
CA TYR A 39 -17.55 -5.05 4.42
C TYR A 39 -16.98 -3.64 4.37
N GLU A 40 -16.24 -3.24 5.39
CA GLU A 40 -15.62 -1.92 5.49
C GLU A 40 -14.12 -2.04 5.73
N GLY A 41 -13.35 -1.24 5.00
CA GLY A 41 -11.89 -1.26 5.11
C GLY A 41 -11.21 -0.31 4.15
N SER A 42 -9.89 -0.22 4.26
CA SER A 42 -9.07 0.55 3.31
C SER A 42 -8.82 -0.26 2.03
N LEU A 43 -9.00 0.37 0.87
CA LEU A 43 -8.80 -0.24 -0.43
C LEU A 43 -7.30 -0.51 -0.64
N MET A 44 -6.96 -1.79 -0.83
CA MET A 44 -5.58 -2.23 -1.00
C MET A 44 -5.24 -2.40 -2.49
N PRO A 45 -3.97 -2.16 -2.88
CA PRO A 45 -3.50 -2.54 -4.20
C PRO A 45 -3.57 -4.07 -4.37
N ARG A 46 -3.64 -4.51 -5.63
CA ARG A 46 -3.74 -5.93 -5.96
C ARG A 46 -2.51 -6.39 -6.75
N SER A 47 -2.15 -7.67 -6.62
CA SER A 47 -1.15 -8.27 -7.51
C SER A 47 -1.75 -8.47 -8.90
N GLU A 48 -0.99 -8.11 -9.93
CA GLU A 48 -1.37 -8.30 -11.34
C GLU A 48 -1.53 -9.77 -11.74
N LEU A 49 -0.95 -10.70 -10.95
CA LEU A 49 -1.10 -12.13 -11.14
C LEU A 49 -2.46 -12.66 -10.68
N GLY A 50 -3.21 -11.88 -9.90
CA GLY A 50 -4.55 -12.22 -9.44
C GLY A 50 -5.60 -12.20 -10.56
N ASP A 51 -6.76 -12.82 -10.30
CA ASP A 51 -7.91 -12.67 -11.20
C ASP A 51 -8.43 -11.23 -11.25
N ASP A 52 -9.35 -10.95 -12.15
CA ASP A 52 -9.95 -9.63 -12.37
C ASP A 52 -11.28 -9.42 -11.62
N LYS A 53 -11.61 -10.31 -10.67
CA LYS A 53 -12.97 -10.44 -10.11
C LYS A 53 -13.10 -10.03 -8.64
N HIS A 54 -12.02 -9.73 -7.94
CA HIS A 54 -12.06 -9.41 -6.51
C HIS A 54 -11.49 -8.01 -6.22
N VAL A 55 -12.05 -7.37 -5.20
CA VAL A 55 -11.54 -6.16 -4.56
C VAL A 55 -10.88 -6.55 -3.24
N VAL A 56 -9.66 -6.07 -3.00
CA VAL A 56 -8.94 -6.34 -1.75
C VAL A 56 -9.12 -5.16 -0.82
N ILE A 57 -9.62 -5.41 0.40
CA ILE A 57 -9.70 -4.40 1.46
C ILE A 57 -8.96 -4.88 2.70
N LYS A 58 -8.38 -3.94 3.43
CA LYS A 58 -7.83 -4.16 4.76
C LYS A 58 -8.82 -3.73 5.83
N LEU A 59 -9.27 -4.69 6.62
CA LEU A 59 -10.20 -4.49 7.73
C LEU A 59 -9.55 -3.71 8.86
N ALA A 60 -10.36 -3.14 9.75
CA ALA A 60 -9.88 -2.48 10.97
C ALA A 60 -9.08 -3.43 11.89
N SER A 61 -9.32 -4.74 11.81
CA SER A 61 -8.54 -5.77 12.50
C SER A 61 -7.12 -5.96 11.95
N GLY A 62 -6.78 -5.33 10.83
CA GLY A 62 -5.48 -5.44 10.17
C GLY A 62 -5.38 -6.56 9.12
N TYR A 63 -6.41 -7.41 9.01
CA TYR A 63 -6.45 -8.47 8.00
C TYR A 63 -6.85 -7.95 6.62
N ASN A 64 -6.23 -8.51 5.57
CA ASN A 64 -6.62 -8.27 4.18
C ASN A 64 -7.61 -9.35 3.74
N ILE A 65 -8.72 -8.95 3.13
CA ILE A 65 -9.72 -9.86 2.56
C ILE A 65 -9.98 -9.53 1.08
N GLY A 66 -10.32 -10.54 0.28
CA GLY A 66 -10.73 -10.38 -1.11
C GLY A 66 -12.24 -10.57 -1.26
N VAL A 67 -12.95 -9.51 -1.65
CA VAL A 67 -14.39 -9.54 -1.89
C VAL A 67 -14.66 -9.71 -3.37
N ARG A 68 -15.34 -10.78 -3.76
CA ARG A 68 -15.73 -11.00 -5.16
C ARG A 68 -16.75 -9.96 -5.60
N VAL A 69 -16.49 -9.32 -6.74
CA VAL A 69 -17.41 -8.40 -7.40
C VAL A 69 -18.45 -9.20 -8.16
N THR A 70 -19.70 -9.04 -7.76
CA THR A 70 -20.89 -9.56 -8.43
C THR A 70 -21.80 -8.39 -8.82
N SER A 71 -22.83 -8.65 -9.63
CA SER A 71 -23.73 -7.60 -10.14
C SER A 71 -24.53 -6.88 -9.05
N ASP A 72 -24.72 -7.51 -7.89
CA ASP A 72 -25.39 -6.97 -6.71
C ASP A 72 -24.43 -6.19 -5.78
N CYS A 73 -23.13 -6.13 -6.09
CA CYS A 73 -22.18 -5.40 -5.26
C CYS A 73 -22.37 -3.88 -5.38
N LYS A 74 -22.51 -3.21 -4.23
CA LYS A 74 -22.46 -1.74 -4.13
C LYS A 74 -21.16 -1.32 -3.45
N ILE A 75 -20.38 -0.47 -4.11
CA ILE A 75 -19.12 0.06 -3.58
C ILE A 75 -19.29 1.56 -3.37
N GLU A 76 -18.96 2.05 -2.17
CA GLU A 76 -19.06 3.46 -1.79
C GLU A 76 -17.78 3.92 -1.09
N ARG A 77 -17.31 5.13 -1.40
CA ARG A 77 -16.25 5.78 -0.63
C ARG A 77 -16.83 6.37 0.65
N ILE A 78 -16.31 5.94 1.80
CA ILE A 78 -16.74 6.44 3.12
C ILE A 78 -15.64 7.25 3.83
N GLY A 79 -14.40 7.23 3.34
CA GLY A 79 -13.33 8.04 3.87
C GLY A 79 -12.15 8.18 2.90
N VAL A 80 -11.37 9.25 3.06
CA VAL A 80 -10.16 9.50 2.26
C VAL A 80 -8.97 8.80 2.90
N GLY A 81 -8.19 8.10 2.08
CA GLY A 81 -6.96 7.47 2.52
C GLY A 81 -5.91 8.51 2.91
N SER A 82 -5.39 8.44 4.14
CA SER A 82 -4.23 9.25 4.52
C SER A 82 -2.96 8.58 4.00
N LYS A 83 -2.20 9.28 3.15
CA LYS A 83 -0.85 8.84 2.80
C LYS A 83 0.04 8.93 4.04
N PRO A 84 0.80 7.89 4.40
CA PRO A 84 1.80 8.01 5.45
C PRO A 84 2.86 9.01 5.01
N THR A 85 3.06 10.06 5.80
CA THR A 85 4.18 10.99 5.63
C THR A 85 5.32 10.49 6.50
N TYR A 86 6.43 10.10 5.88
CA TYR A 86 7.64 9.74 6.61
C TYR A 86 8.55 10.96 6.76
N THR A 87 8.96 11.23 8.00
CA THR A 87 9.98 12.25 8.28
C THR A 87 11.33 11.56 8.41
N HIS A 88 12.23 11.84 7.48
CA HIS A 88 13.58 11.30 7.51
C HIS A 88 14.40 11.97 8.62
N VAL A 89 14.70 11.23 9.69
CA VAL A 89 15.60 11.72 10.75
C VAL A 89 17.02 11.38 10.36
N VAL A 90 17.73 12.35 9.77
CA VAL A 90 19.18 12.24 9.57
C VAL A 90 19.84 12.45 10.93
N ARG A 91 20.47 11.41 11.48
CA ARG A 91 21.40 11.59 12.60
C ARG A 91 22.81 11.75 12.06
N GLU A 92 23.49 12.82 12.47
CA GLU A 92 24.91 12.96 12.20
C GLU A 92 25.69 11.91 13.00
N VAL A 93 26.42 11.06 12.28
CA VAL A 93 27.31 10.08 12.90
C VAL A 93 28.68 10.73 13.03
N GLY A 94 28.96 11.33 14.19
CA GLY A 94 30.20 12.06 14.43
C GLY A 94 31.45 11.18 14.61
N GLY A 95 32.53 11.55 13.93
CA GLY A 95 33.92 11.60 14.41
C GLY A 95 34.46 10.48 15.31
N ARG A 96 34.36 9.21 14.90
CA ARG A 96 35.22 8.16 15.48
C ARG A 96 36.32 7.83 14.47
N ASN A 97 37.55 7.65 14.94
CA ASN A 97 38.68 7.22 14.11
C ASN A 97 38.53 5.74 13.72
N LEU A 98 37.50 5.43 12.94
CA LEU A 98 37.16 4.10 12.46
C LEU A 98 37.53 3.97 10.98
N PRO A 99 37.85 2.74 10.51
CA PRO A 99 38.05 2.50 9.09
C PRO A 99 36.82 2.90 8.28
N ARG A 100 37.06 3.51 7.11
CA ARG A 100 36.01 3.80 6.14
C ARG A 100 35.58 2.51 5.45
N VAL A 101 34.27 2.28 5.40
CA VAL A 101 33.65 1.18 4.67
C VAL A 101 32.58 1.76 3.75
N ASP A 102 32.65 1.43 2.47
CA ASP A 102 31.60 1.77 1.50
C ASP A 102 30.68 0.55 1.32
N VAL A 103 29.36 0.78 1.37
CA VAL A 103 28.33 -0.26 1.17
C VAL A 103 27.67 -0.03 -0.18
N ILE A 104 27.85 -0.98 -1.10
CA ILE A 104 27.28 -0.92 -2.46
C ILE A 104 26.13 -1.92 -2.54
N SER A 105 24.92 -1.42 -2.82
CA SER A 105 23.77 -2.28 -3.07
C SER A 105 23.70 -2.70 -4.54
N THR A 106 23.59 -4.00 -4.80
CA THR A 106 23.44 -4.59 -6.14
C THR A 106 22.06 -5.23 -6.34
N GLY A 107 21.09 -4.92 -5.48
CA GLY A 107 19.73 -5.46 -5.50
C GLY A 107 19.39 -6.40 -4.34
N GLY A 108 20.39 -6.85 -3.57
CA GLY A 108 20.15 -7.55 -2.31
C GLY A 108 19.73 -6.57 -1.21
N THR A 109 18.51 -6.69 -0.68
CA THR A 109 18.01 -5.85 0.40
C THR A 109 18.39 -6.44 1.76
N ILE A 110 19.25 -5.74 2.52
CA ILE A 110 19.67 -6.14 3.88
C ILE A 110 18.96 -5.36 4.99
N VAL A 111 18.32 -4.25 4.65
CA VAL A 111 17.50 -3.44 5.56
C VAL A 111 16.24 -2.99 4.81
N SER A 112 15.11 -3.10 5.49
CA SER A 112 13.80 -2.73 4.94
C SER A 112 12.98 -2.00 5.98
N ARG A 113 12.02 -1.20 5.52
CA ARG A 113 11.00 -0.58 6.35
C ARG A 113 9.66 -1.28 6.12
N VAL A 114 8.87 -1.37 7.18
CA VAL A 114 7.51 -1.89 7.11
C VAL A 114 6.53 -0.77 7.45
N ASP A 115 5.65 -0.44 6.53
CA ASP A 115 4.48 0.38 6.82
C ASP A 115 3.34 -0.54 7.28
N TYR A 116 3.09 -0.60 8.59
CA TYR A 116 2.02 -1.45 9.13
C TYR A 116 0.61 -1.05 8.71
N ARG A 117 0.41 0.20 8.25
CA ARG A 117 -0.90 0.65 7.77
C ARG A 117 -1.21 0.05 6.41
N THR A 118 -0.27 0.12 5.47
CA THR A 118 -0.42 -0.46 4.13
C THR A 118 0.03 -1.93 4.05
N GLY A 119 0.81 -2.41 5.00
CA GLY A 119 1.50 -3.70 4.91
C GLY A 119 2.65 -3.72 3.89
N ALA A 120 3.00 -2.56 3.31
CA ALA A 120 4.08 -2.46 2.32
C ALA A 120 5.45 -2.61 2.99
N VAL A 121 6.37 -3.23 2.26
CA VAL A 121 7.78 -3.35 2.63
C VAL A 121 8.61 -2.61 1.60
N GLU A 122 9.39 -1.63 2.04
CA GLU A 122 10.24 -0.81 1.16
C GLU A 122 11.72 -1.01 1.52
N PRO A 123 12.62 -1.12 0.52
CA PRO A 123 14.04 -1.22 0.78
C PRO A 123 14.58 0.07 1.41
N ALA A 124 15.43 -0.08 2.40
CA ALA A 124 16.07 1.04 3.10
C ALA A 124 17.56 1.06 2.71
N LEU A 125 17.95 2.04 1.90
CA LEU A 125 19.23 2.03 1.17
C LEU A 125 20.25 3.05 1.66
N SER A 126 19.89 3.91 2.62
CA SER A 126 20.81 4.93 3.14
C SER A 126 21.68 4.40 4.28
N ALA A 127 22.86 5.00 4.50
CA ALA A 127 23.68 4.67 5.67
C ALA A 127 22.93 4.92 7.00
N SER A 128 22.08 5.96 7.04
CA SER A 128 21.20 6.22 8.18
C SER A 128 20.15 5.12 8.35
N ASP A 129 19.69 4.52 7.27
CA ASP A 129 18.70 3.43 7.32
C ASP A 129 19.32 2.19 7.96
N LEU A 130 20.54 1.85 7.55
CA LEU A 130 21.30 0.74 8.13
C LEU A 130 21.59 0.98 9.62
N TYR A 131 21.92 2.21 9.99
CA TYR A 131 22.24 2.54 11.38
C TYR A 131 21.01 2.54 12.31
N ASN A 132 19.84 2.92 11.79
CA ASN A 132 18.60 3.04 12.57
C ASN A 132 17.71 1.78 12.51
N ALA A 133 18.18 0.70 11.88
CA ALA A 133 17.45 -0.56 11.71
C ALA A 133 17.21 -1.29 13.04
#